data_AF-A0A2G8KQA8-F1
#
_entry.id   AF-A0A2G8KQA8-F1
#
_cell.length_a   1.000
_cell.length_b   1.000
_cell.length_c   1.000
_cell.angle_alpha   90.00
_cell.angle_beta   90.00
_cell.angle_gamma   90.00
#
_symmetry.space_group_name_H-M   'P 1'
#
loop_
_entity.id
_entity.type
_entity.pdbx_description
1 polymer ?
#
loop_
_entity_poly.entity_id
_entity_poly.type
_entity_poly.pdbx_seq_one_letter_code
_entity_poly.pdbx_strand_id
1 'polypeptide(L)'
;MFLDVGWCCCANGKLRKRIMVLISGQYLLHINIWHDICTEEEKAERGLNFRNEETMEKIGGSSQQYKVSRSELIPFVFVRNRNKFEALFRDHESSNKLPEDFSSRDELFKSHDDHDANKTYKPWERFHRDINRYQLYSYNNTEMMTSLMTYLNEAPIKICQQMPGGTQIKLNITFQDGGQALMKPWRVPREFETLPNHYFFADIERHTSEIAAFHLDRILDFRRVPPTFGRIFNITSEIRPHANGKAFKKSFFKSPEVGHRKTWINPFKRAYRLARGGAIWEDDPSYCHTVVMQKPPYNRGRRLLDIVDLAIFDFLIDNFDRHNYNTLRNFNNFTSTIHYDHGRAFGRYKEDDILALAALKQCCILRNSTYQRLLLLDKDEYKLGDVMRESLSLDPIAPVLYEPHYDALNRRLGIVIKEVKRCIEYSESESDVLKAEPTLAEYLRSIKPHND
;
A
#
# COMPACT_ATOMS: atom_id res chain seq x y z
N MET A 1 -25.31 -7.56 -12.35
CA MET A 1 -26.53 -7.42 -11.54
C MET A 1 -26.89 -5.94 -11.55
N PHE A 2 -28.15 -5.59 -11.81
CA PHE A 2 -28.55 -4.19 -11.97
C PHE A 2 -28.70 -3.47 -10.61
N LEU A 3 -28.45 -2.16 -10.63
CA LEU A 3 -28.78 -1.22 -9.56
C LEU A 3 -30.20 -0.67 -9.80
N ASP A 4 -30.96 -0.46 -8.72
CA ASP A 4 -32.29 0.15 -8.68
C ASP A 4 -32.55 0.73 -7.28
N VAL A 5 -33.26 1.85 -7.19
CA VAL A 5 -33.31 2.70 -5.99
C VAL A 5 -34.76 3.04 -5.62
N GLY A 6 -35.40 2.21 -4.80
CA GLY A 6 -36.65 2.56 -4.12
C GLY A 6 -36.42 3.54 -2.96
N TRP A 7 -37.30 4.53 -2.78
CA TRP A 7 -37.20 5.58 -1.75
C TRP A 7 -38.10 5.33 -0.52
N CYS A 8 -37.54 5.56 0.67
CA CYS A 8 -38.21 5.70 1.98
C CYS A 8 -37.36 6.67 2.86
N CYS A 9 -37.87 7.20 3.98
CA CYS A 9 -37.08 8.03 4.91
C CYS A 9 -37.40 7.84 6.42
N CYS A 10 -38.44 8.38 7.07
CA CYS A 10 -39.46 9.36 6.68
C CYS A 10 -39.94 10.25 7.86
N ALA A 11 -41.02 9.92 8.58
CA ALA A 11 -41.68 10.83 9.55
C ALA A 11 -42.29 10.15 10.80
N ASN A 12 -41.86 10.58 11.99
CA ASN A 12 -42.60 10.51 13.27
C ASN A 12 -42.25 11.74 14.15
N GLY A 13 -42.05 12.89 13.50
CA GLY A 13 -41.87 14.21 14.12
C GLY A 13 -40.58 14.50 14.92
N LYS A 14 -39.58 13.60 14.98
CA LYS A 14 -38.34 13.82 15.76
C LYS A 14 -37.06 13.52 14.99
N LEU A 15 -36.14 14.49 14.94
CA LEU A 15 -34.81 14.34 14.34
C LEU A 15 -33.95 13.33 15.11
N ARG A 16 -33.39 12.35 14.39
CA ARG A 16 -32.28 11.49 14.84
C ARG A 16 -31.04 11.74 13.96
N LYS A 17 -29.86 11.88 14.57
CA LYS A 17 -28.58 11.89 13.84
C LYS A 17 -28.27 10.47 13.34
N ARG A 18 -28.63 10.15 12.09
CA ARG A 18 -28.02 9.01 11.37
C ARG A 18 -26.61 9.37 10.92
N ILE A 19 -25.73 8.37 10.79
CA ILE A 19 -24.44 8.46 10.08
C ILE A 19 -24.38 7.25 9.15
N MET A 20 -24.13 7.46 7.86
CA MET A 20 -24.23 6.45 6.80
C MET A 20 -23.20 6.73 5.70
N VAL A 21 -22.71 5.67 5.04
CA VAL A 21 -22.17 5.77 3.67
C VAL A 21 -23.32 5.52 2.71
N LEU A 22 -23.44 6.33 1.65
CA LEU A 22 -24.58 6.29 0.73
C LEU A 22 -24.10 6.23 -0.73
N ILE A 23 -24.34 5.09 -1.38
CA ILE A 23 -24.37 4.93 -2.84
C ILE A 23 -25.83 4.60 -3.19
N SER A 24 -26.35 5.17 -4.28
CA SER A 24 -27.72 4.89 -4.71
C SER A 24 -27.91 3.41 -5.06
N GLY A 25 -28.93 2.76 -4.47
CA GLY A 25 -29.18 1.31 -4.44
C GLY A 25 -29.20 0.57 -5.79
N GLN A 26 -29.23 -0.77 -5.79
CA GLN A 26 -29.83 -1.65 -4.77
C GLN A 26 -28.80 -2.38 -3.89
N TYR A 27 -29.32 -3.22 -2.99
CA TYR A 27 -28.61 -4.27 -2.25
C TYR A 27 -27.97 -5.30 -3.22
N LEU A 28 -27.07 -6.20 -2.84
CA LEU A 28 -26.62 -6.68 -1.53
C LEU A 28 -25.12 -6.36 -1.31
N LEU A 29 -24.54 -6.46 -0.10
CA LEU A 29 -25.00 -7.05 1.17
C LEU A 29 -25.54 -6.01 2.18
N HIS A 30 -25.83 -6.44 3.41
CA HIS A 30 -26.25 -5.60 4.53
C HIS A 30 -25.62 -6.09 5.84
N ILE A 31 -25.47 -5.20 6.83
CA ILE A 31 -25.20 -5.52 8.24
C ILE A 31 -26.23 -4.75 9.07
N ASN A 32 -26.98 -5.44 9.93
CA ASN A 32 -28.15 -4.88 10.61
C ASN A 32 -27.79 -4.00 11.81
N ILE A 33 -28.30 -2.76 11.84
CA ILE A 33 -28.60 -2.00 13.07
C ILE A 33 -29.95 -1.27 12.83
N TRP A 34 -30.84 -1.22 13.82
CA TRP A 34 -32.29 -0.95 13.66
C TRP A 34 -32.67 0.46 13.18
N HIS A 35 -33.85 0.57 12.53
CA HIS A 35 -34.22 1.70 11.67
C HIS A 35 -35.74 2.05 11.72
N ASP A 36 -36.07 3.22 12.26
CA ASP A 36 -37.25 4.03 11.90
C ASP A 36 -36.97 4.75 10.55
N ILE A 37 -37.89 5.14 9.65
CA ILE A 37 -39.36 5.41 9.65
C ILE A 37 -39.81 5.22 8.15
N CYS A 38 -41.03 4.91 7.69
CA CYS A 38 -42.43 5.05 8.15
C CYS A 38 -43.03 6.47 7.99
N THR A 39 -44.27 6.58 7.47
CA THR A 39 -44.93 7.84 7.00
C THR A 39 -46.46 7.69 6.97
N GLU A 40 -47.20 8.74 6.53
CA GLU A 40 -48.65 8.66 6.24
C GLU A 40 -49.00 8.32 4.77
N GLU A 41 -48.24 8.80 3.77
CA GLU A 41 -48.49 8.43 2.35
C GLU A 41 -48.18 6.95 2.09
N GLU A 42 -47.24 6.35 2.84
CA GLU A 42 -46.91 4.91 2.79
C GLU A 42 -48.04 3.97 3.31
N LYS A 43 -49.10 4.50 3.94
CA LYS A 43 -50.13 3.69 4.64
C LYS A 43 -51.38 3.36 3.81
N ALA A 44 -51.63 4.06 2.71
CA ALA A 44 -52.92 3.96 2.00
C ALA A 44 -53.04 2.74 1.06
N GLU A 45 -51.93 2.20 0.52
CA GLU A 45 -51.97 1.14 -0.50
C GLU A 45 -52.05 -0.30 0.04
N ARG A 46 -51.94 -0.50 1.36
CA ARG A 46 -51.91 -1.84 1.96
C ARG A 46 -52.99 -1.99 3.02
N GLY A 47 -54.18 -2.41 2.58
CA GLY A 47 -55.36 -2.67 3.41
C GLY A 47 -55.16 -3.80 4.42
N LEU A 48 -54.41 -3.54 5.47
CA LEU A 48 -54.19 -4.42 6.62
C LEU A 48 -54.80 -3.78 7.86
N ASN A 49 -56.08 -4.10 8.10
CA ASN A 49 -56.73 -3.85 9.38
C ASN A 49 -56.02 -4.65 10.49
N PHE A 50 -55.37 -3.96 11.42
CA PHE A 50 -55.12 -4.49 12.76
C PHE A 50 -55.60 -3.50 13.81
N ARG A 51 -56.67 -3.91 14.52
CA ARG A 51 -57.20 -3.22 15.69
C ARG A 51 -56.36 -3.54 16.93
N ASN A 52 -56.62 -2.74 17.97
CA ASN A 52 -56.20 -2.89 19.37
C ASN A 52 -54.80 -2.32 19.67
N GLU A 53 -54.80 -1.00 19.86
CA GLU A 53 -54.07 -0.38 20.96
C GLU A 53 -54.43 -1.09 22.28
N GLU A 54 -53.44 -1.42 23.11
CA GLU A 54 -53.46 -1.32 24.59
C GLU A 54 -52.24 -2.06 25.20
N THR A 55 -51.10 -1.36 25.30
CA THR A 55 -50.13 -1.39 26.43
C THR A 55 -48.85 -0.64 26.04
N MET A 56 -48.85 0.68 26.26
CA MET A 56 -47.65 1.52 26.20
C MET A 56 -47.42 2.14 27.57
N GLU A 57 -46.83 1.34 28.47
CA GLU A 57 -46.44 1.81 29.80
C GLU A 57 -45.23 2.75 29.68
N LYS A 58 -45.31 3.93 30.30
CA LYS A 58 -44.30 4.98 30.18
C LYS A 58 -43.03 4.60 30.96
N ILE A 59 -41.98 4.17 30.27
CA ILE A 59 -40.62 4.23 30.82
C ILE A 59 -39.92 5.49 30.27
N GLY A 60 -39.91 6.54 31.10
CA GLY A 60 -39.07 7.71 30.85
C GLY A 60 -37.60 7.36 31.05
N GLY A 61 -36.82 7.35 29.96
CA GLY A 61 -35.37 7.17 30.00
C GLY A 61 -34.67 8.40 29.45
N SER A 62 -33.73 8.96 30.22
CA SER A 62 -32.91 10.11 29.80
C SER A 62 -32.18 9.83 28.48
N SER A 63 -32.11 10.83 27.60
CA SER A 63 -31.27 10.75 26.39
C SER A 63 -29.78 10.72 26.75
N GLN A 64 -29.28 9.53 27.06
CA GLN A 64 -27.89 9.29 27.38
C GLN A 64 -27.06 9.49 26.10
N GLN A 65 -26.43 10.67 25.99
CA GLN A 65 -25.42 10.89 24.97
C GLN A 65 -24.26 9.95 25.23
N TYR A 66 -24.12 8.92 24.40
CA TYR A 66 -22.87 8.16 24.29
C TYR A 66 -21.79 9.08 23.71
N LYS A 67 -21.16 9.87 24.60
CA LYS A 67 -19.80 10.35 24.35
C LYS A 67 -18.92 9.11 24.33
N VAL A 68 -18.62 8.59 23.14
CA VAL A 68 -17.45 7.73 22.95
C VAL A 68 -16.24 8.61 23.26
N SER A 69 -15.74 8.51 24.48
CA SER A 69 -14.54 9.24 24.86
C SER A 69 -13.37 8.63 24.12
N ARG A 70 -12.64 9.45 23.34
CA ARG A 70 -11.40 9.03 22.66
C ARG A 70 -10.30 8.55 23.64
N SER A 71 -10.52 8.68 24.95
CA SER A 71 -9.61 8.23 26.02
C SER A 71 -9.73 6.74 26.36
N GLU A 72 -10.76 6.02 25.91
CA GLU A 72 -10.92 4.60 26.21
C GLU A 72 -10.21 3.72 25.17
N LEU A 73 -8.90 3.57 25.38
CA LEU A 73 -8.14 2.34 25.14
C LEU A 73 -8.05 1.81 23.69
N ILE A 74 -7.46 2.61 22.80
CA ILE A 74 -6.51 2.04 21.84
C ILE A 74 -5.12 2.14 22.49
N PRO A 75 -4.43 1.04 22.81
CA PRO A 75 -3.01 1.09 23.17
C PRO A 75 -2.21 1.79 22.07
N PHE A 76 -1.58 2.92 22.39
CA PHE A 76 -0.64 3.62 21.52
C PHE A 76 0.55 4.12 22.34
N VAL A 77 1.76 3.96 21.80
CA VAL A 77 2.97 4.49 22.42
C VAL A 77 3.21 5.90 21.91
N PHE A 78 3.17 6.89 22.80
CA PHE A 78 3.52 8.26 22.44
C PHE A 78 5.02 8.38 22.14
N VAL A 79 5.35 8.70 20.89
CA VAL A 79 6.73 8.89 20.43
C VAL A 79 7.28 10.22 20.95
N ARG A 80 8.17 10.16 21.95
CA ARG A 80 8.76 11.34 22.61
C ARG A 80 9.92 11.97 21.84
N ASN A 81 10.70 11.16 21.15
CA ASN A 81 11.79 11.58 20.26
C ASN A 81 11.87 10.60 19.09
N ARG A 82 12.67 10.92 18.08
CA ARG A 82 12.78 10.17 16.82
C ARG A 82 14.19 9.64 16.61
N ASN A 83 14.87 9.35 17.71
CA ASN A 83 16.32 9.17 17.73
C ASN A 83 16.75 7.92 16.96
N LYS A 84 15.99 6.82 16.98
CA LYS A 84 16.35 5.59 16.25
C LYS A 84 16.17 5.76 14.75
N PHE A 85 15.04 6.34 14.33
CA PHE A 85 14.77 6.61 12.91
C PHE A 85 15.75 7.63 12.33
N GLU A 86 16.04 8.71 13.03
CA GLU A 86 16.97 9.75 12.54
C GLU A 86 18.43 9.28 12.58
N ALA A 87 18.84 8.52 13.61
CA ALA A 87 20.14 7.85 13.65
C ALA A 87 20.33 6.89 12.46
N LEU A 88 19.30 6.13 12.08
CA LEU A 88 19.39 5.15 10.99
C LEU A 88 19.80 5.76 9.64
N PHE A 89 19.45 7.02 9.35
CA PHE A 89 19.86 7.72 8.11
C PHE A 89 21.09 8.62 8.29
N ARG A 90 21.44 8.98 9.53
CA ARG A 90 22.62 9.78 9.88
C ARG A 90 23.88 8.93 10.02
N ASP A 91 23.78 7.80 10.71
CA ASP A 91 24.90 6.97 11.17
C ASP A 91 25.18 5.80 10.22
N HIS A 92 24.25 5.51 9.30
CA HIS A 92 24.40 4.47 8.28
C HIS A 92 24.09 5.01 6.88
N GLU A 93 25.07 4.88 5.98
CA GLU A 93 24.88 5.13 4.56
C GLU A 93 23.87 4.15 3.93
N SER A 94 23.38 4.50 2.74
CA SER A 94 22.54 3.59 1.95
C SER A 94 23.29 2.29 1.66
N SER A 95 22.63 1.16 1.91
CA SER A 95 23.12 -0.18 1.60
C SER A 95 22.93 -0.51 0.11
N ASN A 96 21.87 0.03 -0.50
CA ASN A 96 21.57 -0.10 -1.94
C ASN A 96 22.04 1.19 -2.66
N LYS A 97 23.36 1.35 -2.78
CA LYS A 97 23.98 2.52 -3.41
C LYS A 97 23.68 2.59 -4.92
N LEU A 98 23.66 3.79 -5.48
CA LEU A 98 23.71 3.96 -6.93
C LEU A 98 25.09 3.47 -7.43
N PRO A 99 25.17 2.87 -8.64
CA PRO A 99 26.45 2.41 -9.17
C PRO A 99 27.33 3.60 -9.60
N GLU A 100 28.64 3.38 -9.65
CA GLU A 100 29.62 4.41 -9.98
C GLU A 100 29.47 4.96 -11.41
N ASP A 101 28.86 4.19 -12.33
CA ASP A 101 28.55 4.60 -13.71
C ASP A 101 27.18 5.29 -13.88
N PHE A 102 26.50 5.62 -12.77
CA PHE A 102 25.22 6.34 -12.79
C PHE A 102 25.33 7.66 -13.55
N SER A 103 24.36 7.91 -14.44
CA SER A 103 24.36 9.10 -15.31
C SER A 103 22.95 9.56 -15.65
N SER A 104 22.82 10.69 -16.36
CA SER A 104 21.55 11.21 -16.90
C SER A 104 20.82 10.29 -17.90
N ARG A 105 21.41 9.12 -18.23
CA ARG A 105 20.74 8.03 -18.97
C ARG A 105 19.89 7.13 -18.07
N ASP A 106 20.07 7.25 -16.76
CA ASP A 106 19.35 6.48 -15.74
C ASP A 106 18.28 7.31 -15.04
N GLU A 107 18.30 8.63 -15.20
CA GLU A 107 17.22 9.56 -14.80
C GLU A 107 15.98 9.39 -15.70
N LEU A 108 14.78 9.45 -15.13
CA LEU A 108 13.53 9.31 -15.89
C LEU A 108 13.18 10.58 -16.66
N PHE A 109 13.50 11.74 -16.09
CA PHE A 109 13.34 13.07 -16.68
C PHE A 109 14.73 13.69 -16.81
N LYS A 110 15.14 14.03 -18.02
CA LYS A 110 16.52 14.47 -18.27
C LYS A 110 16.71 15.91 -17.82
N SER A 111 17.89 16.21 -17.29
CA SER A 111 18.32 17.59 -17.00
C SER A 111 18.38 18.46 -18.26
N HIS A 112 18.68 17.90 -19.43
CA HIS A 112 18.70 18.63 -20.71
C HIS A 112 17.33 19.11 -21.22
N ASP A 113 16.21 18.64 -20.63
CA ASP A 113 14.87 19.14 -20.95
C ASP A 113 14.56 20.48 -20.23
N ASP A 114 15.55 21.04 -19.50
CA ASP A 114 15.41 22.27 -18.73
C ASP A 114 16.06 23.48 -19.42
N HIS A 115 15.22 24.38 -19.94
CA HIS A 115 15.66 25.60 -20.63
C HIS A 115 15.79 26.82 -19.70
N ASP A 116 15.45 26.69 -18.41
CA ASP A 116 15.44 27.81 -17.45
C ASP A 116 16.10 27.40 -16.12
N ALA A 117 17.34 27.84 -15.93
CA ALA A 117 18.12 27.56 -14.72
C ALA A 117 17.55 28.21 -13.44
N ASN A 118 16.60 29.14 -13.53
CA ASN A 118 15.95 29.78 -12.40
C ASN A 118 14.58 29.16 -12.06
N LYS A 119 14.17 28.11 -12.76
CA LYS A 119 12.85 27.50 -12.61
C LYS A 119 12.69 26.81 -11.26
N THR A 120 11.82 27.38 -10.42
CA THR A 120 11.45 26.77 -9.13
C THR A 120 10.44 25.64 -9.35
N TYR A 121 10.83 24.42 -9.00
CA TYR A 121 10.01 23.22 -9.17
C TYR A 121 9.06 22.97 -8.00
N LYS A 122 7.82 22.56 -8.32
CA LYS A 122 6.84 22.09 -7.33
C LYS A 122 7.31 20.79 -6.68
N PRO A 123 6.83 20.45 -5.47
CA PRO A 123 7.29 19.24 -4.76
C PRO A 123 7.12 17.95 -5.56
N TRP A 124 6.01 17.79 -6.28
CA TRP A 124 5.78 16.63 -7.15
C TRP A 124 6.62 16.63 -8.43
N GLU A 125 7.02 17.80 -8.95
CA GLU A 125 7.95 17.90 -10.08
C GLU A 125 9.38 17.52 -9.65
N ARG A 126 9.81 17.97 -8.46
CA ARG A 126 11.08 17.55 -7.84
C ARG A 126 11.12 16.03 -7.66
N PHE A 127 10.07 15.44 -7.06
CA PHE A 127 9.94 13.99 -6.92
C PHE A 127 10.03 13.25 -8.26
N HIS A 128 9.32 13.71 -9.29
CA HIS A 128 9.39 13.09 -10.61
C HIS A 128 10.81 13.10 -11.18
N ARG A 129 11.57 14.19 -11.00
CA ARG A 129 12.97 14.30 -11.46
C ARG A 129 13.94 13.38 -10.69
N ASP A 130 13.71 13.13 -9.39
CA ASP A 130 14.48 12.17 -8.59
C ASP A 130 14.33 10.70 -9.05
N ILE A 131 13.23 10.36 -9.76
CA ILE A 131 12.97 8.99 -10.24
C ILE A 131 14.02 8.58 -11.28
N ASN A 132 14.63 7.42 -11.04
CA ASN A 132 15.66 6.85 -11.91
C ASN A 132 15.51 5.32 -12.02
N ARG A 133 16.44 4.68 -12.74
CA ARG A 133 16.49 3.24 -12.99
C ARG A 133 16.50 2.38 -11.73
N TYR A 134 17.07 2.86 -10.64
CA TYR A 134 17.41 2.07 -9.46
C TYR A 134 16.44 2.32 -8.28
N GLN A 135 15.92 3.55 -8.15
CA GLN A 135 15.09 4.02 -7.04
C GLN A 135 14.05 5.05 -7.52
N LEU A 136 12.92 5.18 -6.81
CA LEU A 136 11.93 6.24 -7.01
C LEU A 136 12.31 7.56 -6.33
N TYR A 137 13.10 7.51 -5.27
CA TYR A 137 13.50 8.67 -4.46
C TYR A 137 14.84 8.41 -3.77
N SER A 138 15.50 9.48 -3.35
CA SER A 138 16.82 9.47 -2.72
C SER A 138 16.80 9.09 -1.22
N TYR A 139 17.87 8.46 -0.73
CA TYR A 139 17.94 7.85 0.62
C TYR A 139 17.66 8.82 1.78
N ASN A 140 18.45 9.90 1.87
CA ASN A 140 18.39 10.87 2.96
C ASN A 140 17.87 12.23 2.49
N ASN A 141 16.79 12.25 1.70
CA ASN A 141 16.13 13.48 1.26
C ASN A 141 14.87 13.76 2.09
N THR A 142 15.06 14.03 3.38
CA THR A 142 13.96 14.33 4.30
C THR A 142 13.26 15.63 3.96
N GLU A 143 13.96 16.63 3.40
CA GLU A 143 13.37 17.91 2.97
C GLU A 143 12.35 17.72 1.84
N MET A 144 12.69 16.98 0.78
CA MET A 144 11.72 16.64 -0.28
C MET A 144 10.54 15.83 0.27
N MET A 145 10.77 14.88 1.18
CA MET A 145 9.67 14.08 1.75
C MET A 145 8.70 14.91 2.59
N THR A 146 9.21 15.81 3.44
CA THR A 146 8.38 16.76 4.18
C THR A 146 7.63 17.69 3.22
N SER A 147 8.31 18.19 2.18
CA SER A 147 7.70 19.05 1.16
C SER A 147 6.54 18.36 0.40
N LEU A 148 6.71 17.08 0.02
CA LEU A 148 5.65 16.26 -0.58
C LEU A 148 4.50 15.99 0.39
N MET A 149 4.80 15.70 1.66
CA MET A 149 3.79 15.44 2.69
C MET A 149 2.91 16.68 2.92
N THR A 150 3.52 17.84 3.14
CA THR A 150 2.82 19.12 3.26
C THR A 150 2.00 19.41 2.01
N TYR A 151 2.59 19.26 0.82
CA TYR A 151 1.87 19.46 -0.44
C TYR A 151 0.65 18.54 -0.57
N LEU A 152 0.76 17.23 -0.33
CA LEU A 152 -0.36 16.30 -0.43
C LEU A 152 -1.43 16.55 0.64
N ASN A 153 -1.03 17.02 1.83
CA ASN A 153 -1.93 17.35 2.92
C ASN A 153 -2.71 18.67 2.69
N GLU A 154 -2.07 19.68 2.09
CA GLU A 154 -2.62 21.05 2.02
C GLU A 154 -3.10 21.46 0.62
N ALA A 155 -2.58 20.87 -0.46
CA ALA A 155 -2.84 21.36 -1.81
C ALA A 155 -4.35 21.40 -2.13
N PRO A 156 -4.83 22.51 -2.73
CA PRO A 156 -6.25 22.68 -3.01
C PRO A 156 -6.69 21.79 -4.17
N ILE A 157 -7.80 21.09 -3.98
CA ILE A 157 -8.37 20.19 -4.98
C ILE A 157 -9.00 21.01 -6.10
N LYS A 158 -8.81 20.55 -7.34
CA LYS A 158 -9.51 21.05 -8.53
C LYS A 158 -10.60 20.08 -8.96
N ILE A 159 -10.25 18.78 -9.04
CA ILE A 159 -11.12 17.70 -9.52
C ILE A 159 -10.93 16.46 -8.63
N CYS A 160 -12.03 15.81 -8.27
CA CYS A 160 -12.06 14.49 -7.65
C CYS A 160 -12.90 13.54 -8.51
N GLN A 161 -12.34 12.41 -8.95
CA GLN A 161 -13.00 11.43 -9.82
C GLN A 161 -12.82 10.01 -9.31
N GLN A 162 -13.82 9.15 -9.45
CA GLN A 162 -13.61 7.71 -9.25
C GLN A 162 -12.77 7.15 -10.41
N MET A 163 -11.73 6.39 -10.09
CA MET A 163 -10.97 5.67 -11.10
C MET A 163 -11.80 4.50 -11.66
N PRO A 164 -11.89 4.36 -13.00
CA PRO A 164 -12.52 3.19 -13.60
C PRO A 164 -11.62 1.95 -13.44
N GLY A 165 -12.21 0.85 -12.98
CA GLY A 165 -11.51 -0.42 -12.77
C GLY A 165 -10.95 -0.60 -11.35
N GLY A 166 -10.71 -1.86 -10.99
CA GLY A 166 -10.41 -2.27 -9.61
C GLY A 166 -11.64 -2.78 -8.86
N THR A 167 -11.41 -3.49 -7.75
CA THR A 167 -12.46 -4.10 -6.91
C THR A 167 -12.94 -3.21 -5.77
N GLN A 168 -12.23 -2.11 -5.49
CA GLN A 168 -12.48 -1.22 -4.34
C GLN A 168 -12.45 0.26 -4.76
N ILE A 169 -13.07 1.12 -3.96
CA ILE A 169 -13.16 2.56 -4.25
C ILE A 169 -11.77 3.20 -4.20
N LYS A 170 -11.32 3.71 -5.34
CA LYS A 170 -10.09 4.50 -5.50
C LYS A 170 -10.46 5.81 -6.22
N LEU A 171 -10.04 6.95 -5.68
CA LEU A 171 -10.35 8.27 -6.21
C LEU A 171 -9.08 8.93 -6.75
N ASN A 172 -9.12 9.44 -7.98
CA ASN A 172 -8.08 10.28 -8.55
C ASN A 172 -8.35 11.74 -8.19
N ILE A 173 -7.39 12.36 -7.50
CA ILE A 173 -7.40 13.77 -7.13
C ILE A 173 -6.49 14.52 -8.09
N THR A 174 -6.97 15.61 -8.68
CA THR A 174 -6.14 16.59 -9.40
C THR A 174 -6.20 17.90 -8.66
N PHE A 175 -5.04 18.46 -8.32
CA PHE A 175 -4.88 19.72 -7.61
C PHE A 175 -4.94 20.92 -8.56
N GLN A 176 -5.08 22.14 -8.02
CA GLN A 176 -5.22 23.35 -8.84
C GLN A 176 -4.01 23.62 -9.75
N ASP A 177 -2.81 23.25 -9.29
CA ASP A 177 -1.53 23.46 -9.95
C ASP A 177 -1.19 22.40 -11.03
N GLY A 178 -2.07 21.42 -11.24
CA GLY A 178 -1.91 20.31 -12.19
C GLY A 178 -1.35 19.01 -11.60
N GLY A 179 -0.86 19.00 -10.36
CA GLY A 179 -0.42 17.76 -9.72
C GLY A 179 -1.57 16.76 -9.51
N GLN A 180 -1.24 15.47 -9.38
CA GLN A 180 -2.24 14.41 -9.21
C GLN A 180 -1.86 13.44 -8.08
N ALA A 181 -2.87 12.86 -7.42
CA ALA A 181 -2.69 11.86 -6.37
C ALA A 181 -3.79 10.80 -6.39
N LEU A 182 -3.41 9.57 -6.03
CA LEU A 182 -4.35 8.48 -5.78
C LEU A 182 -4.80 8.52 -4.32
N MET A 183 -6.11 8.65 -4.10
CA MET A 183 -6.71 8.62 -2.76
C MET A 183 -7.46 7.30 -2.54
N LYS A 184 -7.14 6.62 -1.43
CA LYS A 184 -7.89 5.46 -0.92
C LYS A 184 -8.62 5.88 0.38
N PRO A 185 -9.95 5.72 0.48
CA PRO A 185 -10.71 6.16 1.64
C PRO A 185 -10.51 5.25 2.86
N TRP A 186 -10.72 5.79 4.06
CA TRP A 186 -10.77 5.02 5.30
C TRP A 186 -12.02 4.11 5.32
N ARG A 187 -11.82 2.80 5.50
CA ARG A 187 -12.90 1.80 5.55
C ARG A 187 -13.08 1.07 6.90
N VAL A 188 -11.99 0.75 7.59
CA VAL A 188 -11.97 -0.06 8.83
C VAL A 188 -11.02 0.59 9.85
N PRO A 189 -11.29 0.50 11.16
CA PRO A 189 -10.46 1.14 12.18
C PRO A 189 -9.08 0.45 12.32
N ARG A 190 -8.18 1.00 13.14
CA ARG A 190 -6.76 0.59 13.17
C ARG A 190 -6.58 -0.84 13.70
N GLU A 191 -7.39 -1.19 14.67
CA GLU A 191 -7.45 -2.44 15.39
C GLU A 191 -8.17 -3.58 14.64
N PHE A 192 -8.74 -3.29 13.46
CA PHE A 192 -9.42 -4.28 12.64
C PHE A 192 -8.44 -5.30 12.06
N GLU A 193 -8.56 -6.55 12.53
CA GLU A 193 -7.86 -7.71 11.98
C GLU A 193 -8.72 -8.37 10.88
N THR A 194 -8.09 -8.81 9.80
CA THR A 194 -8.74 -9.55 8.72
C THR A 194 -9.37 -10.83 9.27
N LEU A 195 -10.64 -11.09 8.92
CA LEU A 195 -11.37 -12.25 9.44
C LEU A 195 -10.69 -13.57 9.02
N PRO A 196 -10.54 -14.58 9.91
CA PRO A 196 -9.83 -15.82 9.58
C PRO A 196 -10.35 -16.58 8.35
N ASN A 197 -11.64 -16.43 8.04
CA ASN A 197 -12.29 -17.06 6.88
C ASN A 197 -12.21 -16.21 5.58
N HIS A 198 -11.57 -15.05 5.59
CA HIS A 198 -11.37 -14.23 4.40
C HIS A 198 -10.13 -14.68 3.61
N TYR A 199 -10.34 -15.09 2.37
CA TYR A 199 -9.27 -15.22 1.40
C TYR A 199 -8.66 -13.84 1.09
N PHE A 200 -7.35 -13.80 0.82
CA PHE A 200 -6.62 -12.58 0.45
C PHE A 200 -7.30 -11.77 -0.67
N PHE A 201 -7.87 -12.45 -1.67
CA PHE A 201 -8.56 -11.78 -2.79
C PHE A 201 -9.93 -11.18 -2.42
N ALA A 202 -10.48 -11.52 -1.25
CA ALA A 202 -11.71 -10.95 -0.68
C ALA A 202 -11.45 -9.85 0.37
N ASP A 203 -10.21 -9.67 0.81
CA ASP A 203 -9.89 -8.77 1.91
C ASP A 203 -10.07 -7.27 1.56
N ILE A 204 -10.33 -6.46 2.57
CA ILE A 204 -10.63 -5.03 2.47
C ILE A 204 -9.32 -4.24 2.36
N GLU A 205 -9.25 -3.27 1.44
CA GLU A 205 -8.12 -2.35 1.38
C GLU A 205 -8.19 -1.33 2.54
N ARG A 206 -7.09 -1.25 3.29
CA ARG A 206 -6.77 -0.32 4.36
C ARG A 206 -5.88 0.81 3.81
N HIS A 207 -6.35 2.06 3.86
CA HIS A 207 -5.56 3.23 3.46
C HIS A 207 -4.24 3.39 4.25
N THR A 208 -4.25 3.06 5.54
CA THR A 208 -3.09 3.06 6.43
C THR A 208 -1.99 2.10 5.98
N SER A 209 -2.34 1.02 5.30
CA SER A 209 -1.39 0.02 4.83
C SER A 209 -0.54 0.52 3.66
N GLU A 210 -1.04 1.45 2.84
CA GLU A 210 -0.22 2.10 1.80
C GLU A 210 0.78 3.10 2.42
N ILE A 211 0.35 3.88 3.42
CA ILE A 211 1.22 4.79 4.18
C ILE A 211 2.32 3.97 4.89
N ALA A 212 1.93 2.93 5.62
CA ALA A 212 2.86 2.05 6.32
C ALA A 212 3.84 1.34 5.37
N ALA A 213 3.38 0.88 4.20
CA ALA A 213 4.26 0.31 3.19
C ALA A 213 5.31 1.32 2.70
N PHE A 214 4.92 2.57 2.41
CA PHE A 214 5.87 3.62 2.02
C PHE A 214 6.96 3.86 3.08
N HIS A 215 6.56 4.01 4.35
CA HIS A 215 7.53 4.23 5.43
C HIS A 215 8.46 3.01 5.63
N LEU A 216 7.95 1.79 5.54
CA LEU A 216 8.77 0.58 5.66
C LEU A 216 9.75 0.42 4.47
N ASP A 217 9.33 0.71 3.24
CA ASP A 217 10.19 0.69 2.04
C ASP A 217 11.36 1.66 2.15
N ARG A 218 11.15 2.82 2.79
CA ARG A 218 12.21 3.77 3.13
C ARG A 218 13.15 3.22 4.22
N ILE A 219 12.61 2.59 5.26
CA ILE A 219 13.40 2.01 6.37
C ILE A 219 14.27 0.85 5.89
N LEU A 220 13.74 -0.01 5.00
CA LEU A 220 14.46 -1.12 4.37
C LEU A 220 15.43 -0.69 3.25
N ASP A 221 15.54 0.62 2.98
CA ASP A 221 16.41 1.20 1.95
C ASP A 221 16.10 0.73 0.50
N PHE A 222 14.89 0.22 0.27
CA PHE A 222 14.45 -0.24 -1.05
C PHE A 222 14.14 0.92 -2.00
N ARG A 223 13.44 1.96 -1.51
CA ARG A 223 13.05 3.19 -2.25
C ARG A 223 12.23 2.91 -3.52
N ARG A 224 11.24 2.02 -3.43
CA ARG A 224 10.43 1.51 -4.54
C ARG A 224 8.92 1.69 -4.35
N VAL A 225 8.44 2.13 -3.18
CA VAL A 225 7.04 2.53 -2.94
C VAL A 225 6.89 4.04 -3.17
N PRO A 226 5.92 4.52 -3.96
CA PRO A 226 5.69 5.97 -4.11
C PRO A 226 5.31 6.66 -2.79
N PRO A 227 5.77 7.90 -2.55
CA PRO A 227 5.42 8.67 -1.35
C PRO A 227 3.92 8.73 -1.10
N THR A 228 3.50 8.27 0.08
CA THR A 228 2.10 8.11 0.46
C THR A 228 1.91 8.56 1.91
N PHE A 229 0.98 9.51 2.12
CA PHE A 229 0.74 10.16 3.41
C PHE A 229 -0.75 10.29 3.73
N GLY A 230 -1.07 10.46 5.00
CA GLY A 230 -2.41 10.73 5.49
C GLY A 230 -2.91 12.15 5.18
N ARG A 231 -4.19 12.26 4.84
CA ARG A 231 -4.95 13.52 4.84
C ARG A 231 -6.37 13.29 5.37
N ILE A 232 -6.82 14.18 6.24
CA ILE A 232 -8.20 14.23 6.71
C ILE A 232 -8.93 15.24 5.83
N PHE A 233 -9.95 14.81 5.09
CA PHE A 233 -10.73 15.68 4.23
C PHE A 233 -12.10 15.98 4.85
N ASN A 234 -12.51 17.25 4.83
CA ASN A 234 -13.91 17.62 4.98
C ASN A 234 -14.66 17.27 3.69
N ILE A 235 -15.40 16.16 3.71
CA ILE A 235 -16.12 15.64 2.53
C ILE A 235 -17.05 16.71 1.91
N THR A 236 -17.67 17.57 2.72
CA THR A 236 -18.63 18.57 2.25
C THR A 236 -17.98 19.75 1.54
N SER A 237 -16.80 20.21 1.99
CA SER A 237 -16.11 21.38 1.42
C SER A 237 -14.98 21.04 0.46
N GLU A 238 -14.27 19.93 0.65
CA GLU A 238 -13.09 19.58 -0.16
C GLU A 238 -13.37 18.52 -1.23
N ILE A 239 -14.32 17.60 -1.00
CA ILE A 239 -14.57 16.48 -1.93
C ILE A 239 -15.83 16.73 -2.76
N ARG A 240 -16.97 16.97 -2.11
CA ARG A 240 -18.29 17.11 -2.76
C ARG A 240 -18.33 18.19 -3.86
N PRO A 241 -17.73 19.39 -3.72
CA PRO A 241 -17.78 20.41 -4.76
C PRO A 241 -16.95 20.05 -6.00
N HIS A 242 -15.95 19.17 -5.84
CA HIS A 242 -15.01 18.76 -6.89
C HIS A 242 -15.34 17.38 -7.50
N ALA A 243 -16.33 16.68 -6.94
CA ALA A 243 -16.88 15.42 -7.43
C ALA A 243 -17.90 15.68 -8.56
N ASN A 244 -17.42 15.80 -9.79
CA ASN A 244 -18.23 16.15 -10.95
C ASN A 244 -19.32 15.09 -11.28
N GLY A 245 -20.56 15.34 -10.84
CA GLY A 245 -21.69 14.40 -10.95
C GLY A 245 -22.12 13.98 -12.36
N LYS A 246 -21.67 14.67 -13.42
CA LYS A 246 -21.89 14.24 -14.83
C LYS A 246 -20.70 13.50 -15.46
N ALA A 247 -19.57 13.37 -14.75
CA ALA A 247 -18.33 12.74 -15.22
C ALA A 247 -18.06 11.34 -14.61
N PHE A 248 -19.09 10.65 -14.10
CA PHE A 248 -19.06 9.19 -13.91
C PHE A 248 -19.16 8.41 -15.25
N LYS A 249 -19.48 9.11 -16.36
CA LYS A 249 -19.42 8.57 -17.72
C LYS A 249 -18.39 9.36 -18.54
N LYS A 250 -17.47 8.63 -19.18
CA LYS A 250 -16.36 9.12 -20.05
C LYS A 250 -15.19 9.82 -19.32
N SER A 251 -14.42 9.02 -18.59
CA SER A 251 -13.11 9.43 -18.01
C SER A 251 -11.97 8.63 -18.64
N PHE A 252 -11.65 8.90 -19.90
CA PHE A 252 -10.38 8.50 -20.50
C PHE A 252 -9.43 9.70 -20.46
N PHE A 253 -8.38 9.62 -19.64
CA PHE A 253 -7.25 10.54 -19.68
C PHE A 253 -5.97 9.73 -19.81
N LYS A 254 -5.08 10.17 -20.71
CA LYS A 254 -3.71 9.68 -20.79
C LYS A 254 -2.88 10.45 -19.76
N SER A 255 -2.13 9.75 -18.90
CA SER A 255 -1.02 10.41 -18.19
C SER A 255 -0.08 11.06 -19.21
N PRO A 256 0.79 12.02 -18.82
CA PRO A 256 1.94 12.38 -19.63
C PRO A 256 2.65 11.09 -20.10
N GLU A 257 2.94 10.94 -21.40
CA GLU A 257 3.40 9.66 -21.97
C GLU A 257 4.94 9.44 -21.79
N VAL A 258 5.44 9.93 -20.67
CA VAL A 258 6.76 9.63 -20.06
C VAL A 258 6.49 8.74 -18.84
N GLY A 259 7.44 7.88 -18.46
CA GLY A 259 7.23 6.99 -17.31
C GLY A 259 6.19 5.89 -17.56
N HIS A 260 6.06 5.42 -18.81
CA HIS A 260 5.21 4.28 -19.13
C HIS A 260 5.55 3.09 -18.22
N ARG A 261 4.59 2.65 -17.40
CA ARG A 261 4.74 1.47 -16.55
C ARG A 261 4.50 0.21 -17.38
N LYS A 262 5.39 -0.78 -17.28
CA LYS A 262 5.13 -2.15 -17.74
C LYS A 262 4.67 -2.98 -16.56
N THR A 263 3.51 -3.62 -16.68
CA THR A 263 3.00 -4.59 -15.70
C THR A 263 3.49 -5.99 -16.08
N TRP A 264 3.88 -6.76 -15.09
CA TRP A 264 4.29 -8.15 -15.22
C TRP A 264 3.49 -9.02 -14.25
N ILE A 265 3.23 -10.27 -14.64
CA ILE A 265 2.66 -11.27 -13.74
C ILE A 265 3.78 -11.77 -12.81
N ASN A 266 3.51 -11.83 -11.51
CA ASN A 266 4.44 -12.40 -10.54
C ASN A 266 4.54 -13.92 -10.75
N PRO A 267 5.74 -14.53 -10.86
CA PRO A 267 5.87 -16.00 -10.90
C PRO A 267 5.26 -16.68 -9.67
N PHE A 268 5.30 -16.03 -8.50
CA PHE A 268 4.68 -16.48 -7.25
C PHE A 268 3.23 -15.97 -7.08
N LYS A 269 2.50 -15.77 -8.19
CA LYS A 269 1.08 -15.42 -8.14
C LYS A 269 0.28 -16.61 -7.56
N ARG A 270 -0.48 -16.37 -6.48
CA ARG A 270 -1.42 -17.33 -5.88
C ARG A 270 -2.59 -17.67 -6.81
N ALA A 271 -3.30 -18.75 -6.52
CA ALA A 271 -4.55 -19.11 -7.22
C ALA A 271 -5.74 -18.26 -6.72
N TYR A 272 -6.40 -17.54 -7.62
CA TYR A 272 -7.56 -16.68 -7.30
C TYR A 272 -8.87 -17.47 -7.42
N ARG A 273 -9.01 -18.56 -6.66
CA ARG A 273 -10.16 -19.47 -6.70
C ARG A 273 -10.47 -20.08 -5.33
N LEU A 274 -11.74 -20.39 -5.09
CA LEU A 274 -12.23 -21.05 -3.86
C LEU A 274 -12.10 -22.59 -3.89
N ALA A 275 -11.78 -23.17 -5.06
CA ALA A 275 -11.71 -24.62 -5.27
C ALA A 275 -10.30 -25.18 -5.00
N ARG A 276 -10.22 -26.49 -4.74
CA ARG A 276 -8.96 -27.21 -4.47
C ARG A 276 -7.94 -27.05 -5.61
N GLY A 277 -6.65 -27.07 -5.23
CA GLY A 277 -5.49 -26.93 -6.11
C GLY A 277 -4.88 -25.55 -5.99
N GLY A 278 -3.68 -25.48 -5.39
CA GLY A 278 -2.91 -24.24 -5.25
C GLY A 278 -2.36 -23.70 -6.57
N ALA A 279 -1.45 -22.75 -6.46
CA ALA A 279 -0.52 -22.41 -7.54
C ALA A 279 0.63 -23.44 -7.56
N ILE A 280 1.26 -23.64 -8.73
CA ILE A 280 2.30 -24.68 -8.90
C ILE A 280 3.43 -24.54 -7.88
N TRP A 281 3.81 -23.31 -7.54
CA TRP A 281 4.86 -23.01 -6.55
C TRP A 281 4.45 -23.29 -5.10
N GLU A 282 3.15 -23.43 -4.79
CA GLU A 282 2.67 -23.83 -3.46
C GLU A 282 2.86 -25.35 -3.24
N ASP A 283 2.81 -26.14 -4.32
CA ASP A 283 2.94 -27.60 -4.31
C ASP A 283 4.37 -28.11 -4.65
N ASP A 284 5.13 -27.39 -5.50
CA ASP A 284 6.49 -27.75 -5.93
C ASP A 284 7.57 -26.88 -5.25
N PRO A 285 8.37 -27.43 -4.31
CA PRO A 285 9.44 -26.69 -3.64
C PRO A 285 10.64 -26.40 -4.56
N SER A 286 10.77 -27.07 -5.71
CA SER A 286 11.84 -26.86 -6.68
C SER A 286 11.52 -25.77 -7.72
N TYR A 287 10.27 -25.27 -7.73
CA TYR A 287 9.71 -24.40 -8.77
C TYR A 287 10.59 -23.20 -9.12
N CYS A 288 11.22 -22.54 -8.13
CA CYS A 288 12.10 -21.42 -8.45
C CYS A 288 13.32 -21.86 -9.29
N HIS A 289 14.05 -22.90 -8.86
CA HIS A 289 15.24 -23.38 -9.56
C HIS A 289 14.90 -23.97 -10.95
N THR A 290 13.81 -24.72 -11.06
CA THR A 290 13.44 -25.45 -12.29
C THR A 290 12.68 -24.57 -13.30
N VAL A 291 11.90 -23.59 -12.85
CA VAL A 291 11.02 -22.78 -13.72
C VAL A 291 11.40 -21.31 -13.73
N VAL A 292 11.57 -20.67 -12.58
CA VAL A 292 11.74 -19.20 -12.50
C VAL A 292 13.15 -18.80 -12.93
N MET A 293 14.18 -19.37 -12.31
CA MET A 293 15.59 -19.08 -12.58
C MET A 293 16.03 -19.41 -14.01
N GLN A 294 15.28 -20.26 -14.73
CA GLN A 294 15.59 -20.62 -16.12
C GLN A 294 15.01 -19.63 -17.14
N LYS A 295 13.99 -18.85 -16.78
CA LYS A 295 13.18 -18.07 -17.74
C LYS A 295 13.48 -16.57 -17.68
N PRO A 296 13.64 -15.89 -18.84
CA PRO A 296 13.64 -14.44 -18.89
C PRO A 296 12.30 -13.86 -18.36
N PRO A 297 12.30 -12.73 -17.66
CA PRO A 297 13.44 -11.87 -17.33
C PRO A 297 14.18 -12.23 -16.02
N TYR A 298 13.86 -13.35 -15.37
CA TYR A 298 14.38 -13.69 -14.03
C TYR A 298 15.77 -14.34 -14.06
N ASN A 299 16.12 -15.00 -15.17
CA ASN A 299 17.37 -15.73 -15.34
C ASN A 299 18.64 -14.87 -15.48
N ARG A 300 18.53 -13.54 -15.61
CA ARG A 300 19.67 -12.62 -15.81
C ARG A 300 19.40 -11.25 -15.18
N GLY A 301 20.47 -10.58 -14.73
CA GLY A 301 20.41 -9.24 -14.15
C GLY A 301 19.65 -9.17 -12.82
N ARG A 302 19.03 -8.02 -12.54
CA ARG A 302 18.46 -7.72 -11.21
C ARG A 302 17.07 -8.29 -10.90
N ARG A 303 16.34 -8.82 -11.88
CA ARG A 303 14.89 -9.01 -11.72
C ARG A 303 14.53 -10.03 -10.65
N LEU A 304 15.21 -11.17 -10.56
CA LEU A 304 14.85 -12.18 -9.56
C LEU A 304 15.12 -11.67 -8.13
N LEU A 305 16.26 -10.99 -7.92
CA LEU A 305 16.56 -10.32 -6.66
C LEU A 305 15.51 -9.26 -6.31
N ASP A 306 15.01 -8.49 -7.28
CA ASP A 306 13.91 -7.54 -7.07
C ASP A 306 12.57 -8.21 -6.68
N ILE A 307 12.35 -9.48 -7.05
CA ILE A 307 11.19 -10.27 -6.63
C ILE A 307 11.39 -10.86 -5.23
N VAL A 308 12.62 -11.24 -4.86
CA VAL A 308 12.91 -11.70 -3.49
C VAL A 308 12.82 -10.53 -2.49
N ASP A 309 13.37 -9.36 -2.81
CA ASP A 309 13.17 -8.13 -2.01
C ASP A 309 11.68 -7.85 -1.78
N LEU A 310 10.87 -7.97 -2.84
CA LEU A 310 9.42 -7.73 -2.80
C LEU A 310 8.68 -8.81 -2.00
N ALA A 311 9.11 -10.07 -2.06
CA ALA A 311 8.53 -11.14 -1.25
C ALA A 311 8.85 -10.97 0.26
N ILE A 312 10.07 -10.54 0.59
CA ILE A 312 10.45 -10.16 1.97
C ILE A 312 9.60 -8.97 2.44
N PHE A 313 9.47 -7.95 1.61
CA PHE A 313 8.65 -6.76 1.89
C PHE A 313 7.18 -7.14 2.15
N ASP A 314 6.57 -7.87 1.22
CA ASP A 314 5.18 -8.31 1.30
C ASP A 314 4.94 -9.25 2.51
N PHE A 315 5.90 -10.10 2.88
CA PHE A 315 5.81 -10.92 4.10
C PHE A 315 5.84 -10.08 5.37
N LEU A 316 6.78 -9.13 5.51
CA LEU A 316 6.86 -8.24 6.67
C LEU A 316 5.52 -7.52 6.92
N ILE A 317 4.88 -7.07 5.84
CA ILE A 317 3.60 -6.35 5.89
C ILE A 317 2.36 -7.25 5.83
N ASP A 318 2.44 -8.58 5.77
CA ASP A 318 1.26 -9.48 5.62
C ASP A 318 0.41 -9.16 4.36
N ASN A 319 1.06 -9.01 3.21
CA ASN A 319 0.41 -8.80 1.90
C ASN A 319 0.49 -10.04 1.00
N PHE A 320 -0.65 -10.62 0.63
CA PHE A 320 -0.71 -11.81 -0.24
C PHE A 320 -1.30 -11.53 -1.62
N ASP A 321 -1.72 -10.29 -1.90
CA ASP A 321 -2.39 -9.93 -3.14
C ASP A 321 -1.40 -9.57 -4.27
N ARG A 322 -0.11 -9.97 -4.13
CA ARG A 322 0.97 -9.69 -5.09
C ARG A 322 0.87 -10.53 -6.36
N HIS A 323 -0.23 -10.42 -7.12
CA HIS A 323 -0.41 -11.10 -8.39
C HIS A 323 0.41 -10.50 -9.54
N ASN A 324 0.72 -9.20 -9.47
CA ASN A 324 1.49 -8.46 -10.46
C ASN A 324 2.58 -7.61 -9.79
N TYR A 325 3.56 -7.18 -10.57
CA TYR A 325 4.49 -6.12 -10.22
C TYR A 325 4.70 -5.16 -11.39
N ASN A 326 5.21 -3.96 -11.11
CA ASN A 326 5.43 -2.92 -12.12
C ASN A 326 6.91 -2.59 -12.29
N THR A 327 7.26 -2.05 -13.45
CA THR A 327 8.61 -1.58 -13.81
C THR A 327 8.51 -0.37 -14.73
N LEU A 328 9.52 0.50 -14.76
CA LEU A 328 9.61 1.62 -15.70
C LEU A 328 10.05 1.15 -17.09
N ARG A 329 9.16 1.25 -18.09
CA ARG A 329 9.43 0.80 -19.48
C ARG A 329 10.60 1.53 -20.11
N ASN A 330 10.80 2.81 -19.75
CA ASN A 330 11.90 3.67 -20.19
C ASN A 330 13.29 3.02 -20.00
N PHE A 331 13.43 2.14 -19.00
CA PHE A 331 14.69 1.49 -18.63
C PHE A 331 14.78 0.02 -19.08
N ASN A 332 13.83 -0.45 -19.89
CA ASN A 332 13.72 -1.83 -20.37
C ASN A 332 13.62 -2.85 -19.22
N ASN A 333 14.28 -4.02 -19.31
CA ASN A 333 14.19 -5.05 -18.28
C ASN A 333 15.09 -4.77 -17.06
N PHE A 334 16.16 -4.00 -17.24
CA PHE A 334 17.12 -3.68 -16.18
C PHE A 334 16.74 -2.36 -15.51
N THR A 335 15.80 -2.47 -14.58
CA THR A 335 15.17 -1.40 -13.80
C THR A 335 14.63 -2.01 -12.51
N SER A 336 14.55 -1.22 -11.45
CA SER A 336 13.88 -1.64 -10.22
C SER A 336 12.40 -1.96 -10.45
N THR A 337 11.86 -2.81 -9.58
CA THR A 337 10.42 -2.99 -9.42
C THR A 337 9.82 -1.77 -8.73
N ILE A 338 8.62 -1.37 -9.13
CA ILE A 338 7.80 -0.41 -8.38
C ILE A 338 6.84 -1.21 -7.52
N HIS A 339 6.81 -0.89 -6.23
CA HIS A 339 5.95 -1.50 -5.23
C HIS A 339 4.66 -0.68 -5.15
N TYR A 340 3.52 -1.30 -5.46
CA TYR A 340 2.18 -0.68 -5.52
C TYR A 340 1.15 -1.56 -4.78
N ASP A 341 -0.06 -1.05 -4.55
CA ASP A 341 -1.22 -1.82 -4.04
C ASP A 341 -0.91 -2.65 -2.77
N HIS A 342 -0.51 -1.95 -1.71
CA HIS A 342 -0.31 -2.50 -0.37
C HIS A 342 -1.56 -2.41 0.49
N GLY A 343 -2.69 -1.94 -0.05
CA GLY A 343 -3.92 -1.75 0.71
C GLY A 343 -4.39 -3.01 1.45
N ARG A 344 -4.06 -4.21 0.97
CA ARG A 344 -4.39 -5.48 1.67
C ARG A 344 -3.37 -5.89 2.74
N ALA A 345 -2.24 -5.22 2.84
CA ALA A 345 -1.28 -5.43 3.91
C ALA A 345 -1.83 -5.03 5.29
N PHE A 346 -1.08 -5.39 6.33
CA PHE A 346 -1.39 -5.23 7.75
C PHE A 346 -2.79 -5.76 8.09
N GLY A 347 -3.14 -6.92 7.52
CA GLY A 347 -4.39 -7.60 7.80
C GLY A 347 -4.37 -8.32 9.14
N ARG A 348 -3.26 -8.99 9.46
CA ARG A 348 -3.04 -9.74 10.69
C ARG A 348 -1.77 -9.32 11.40
N TYR A 349 -1.79 -9.41 12.73
CA TYR A 349 -0.62 -9.21 13.59
C TYR A 349 -0.31 -10.41 14.49
N LYS A 350 -1.28 -11.30 14.70
CA LYS A 350 -1.10 -12.54 15.48
C LYS A 350 -0.50 -13.69 14.68
N GLU A 351 -0.70 -13.69 13.36
CA GLU A 351 -0.32 -14.77 12.44
C GLU A 351 0.68 -14.28 11.39
N ASP A 352 1.52 -15.20 10.92
CA ASP A 352 2.50 -14.98 9.84
C ASP A 352 2.38 -16.13 8.82
N ASP A 353 1.91 -15.85 7.61
CA ASP A 353 1.84 -16.86 6.54
C ASP A 353 3.19 -16.94 5.80
N ILE A 354 3.93 -18.00 6.13
CA ILE A 354 5.26 -18.32 5.61
C ILE A 354 5.27 -18.52 4.08
N LEU A 355 4.13 -18.78 3.43
CA LEU A 355 4.04 -18.91 1.97
C LEU A 355 4.34 -17.60 1.23
N ALA A 356 4.19 -16.42 1.86
CA ALA A 356 4.65 -15.17 1.25
C ALA A 356 6.18 -15.11 1.05
N LEU A 357 6.96 -15.88 1.82
CA LEU A 357 8.41 -15.99 1.62
C LEU A 357 8.81 -17.00 0.54
N ALA A 358 7.87 -17.63 -0.19
CA ALA A 358 8.17 -18.70 -1.15
C ALA A 358 9.32 -18.36 -2.12
N ALA A 359 9.42 -17.11 -2.60
CA ALA A 359 10.54 -16.67 -3.43
C ALA A 359 11.90 -16.76 -2.71
N LEU A 360 12.00 -16.30 -1.47
CA LEU A 360 13.23 -16.46 -0.67
C LEU A 360 13.50 -17.95 -0.40
N LYS A 361 12.49 -18.70 0.07
CA LYS A 361 12.62 -20.11 0.49
C LYS A 361 13.09 -21.03 -0.64
N GLN A 362 12.55 -20.83 -1.84
CA GLN A 362 12.76 -21.71 -3.01
C GLN A 362 13.89 -21.25 -3.93
N CYS A 363 14.17 -19.95 -4.02
CA CYS A 363 15.26 -19.46 -4.87
C CYS A 363 16.59 -19.44 -4.12
N CYS A 364 16.57 -19.28 -2.79
CA CYS A 364 17.74 -19.08 -1.93
C CYS A 364 18.78 -18.11 -2.52
N ILE A 365 18.32 -16.97 -3.07
CA ILE A 365 19.18 -15.84 -3.42
C ILE A 365 18.63 -14.56 -2.83
N LEU A 366 19.51 -13.67 -2.38
CA LEU A 366 19.17 -12.37 -1.80
C LEU A 366 20.30 -11.38 -2.09
N ARG A 367 20.00 -10.08 -2.11
CA ARG A 367 21.05 -9.05 -2.13
C ARG A 367 21.79 -9.02 -0.80
N ASN A 368 23.12 -8.96 -0.83
CA ASN A 368 23.90 -8.71 0.37
C ASN A 368 23.48 -7.38 1.03
N SER A 369 23.25 -6.32 0.26
CA SER A 369 22.75 -5.02 0.75
C SER A 369 21.47 -5.16 1.60
N THR A 370 20.48 -5.92 1.11
CA THR A 370 19.23 -6.21 1.81
C THR A 370 19.49 -7.03 3.07
N TYR A 371 20.32 -8.07 3.03
CA TYR A 371 20.63 -8.86 4.22
C TYR A 371 21.32 -8.04 5.31
N GLN A 372 22.32 -7.23 4.96
CA GLN A 372 22.97 -6.32 5.92
C GLN A 372 21.99 -5.32 6.53
N ARG A 373 21.04 -4.79 5.73
CA ARG A 373 20.00 -3.88 6.23
C ARG A 373 19.01 -4.59 7.17
N LEU A 374 18.65 -5.83 6.88
CA LEU A 374 17.80 -6.66 7.76
C LEU A 374 18.52 -6.94 9.10
N LEU A 375 19.79 -7.34 9.07
CA LEU A 375 20.61 -7.56 10.28
C LEU A 375 20.80 -6.28 11.10
N LEU A 376 20.87 -5.11 10.46
CA LEU A 376 20.93 -3.82 11.15
C LEU A 376 19.63 -3.53 11.93
N LEU A 377 18.48 -3.81 11.32
CA LEU A 377 17.14 -3.54 11.87
C LEU A 377 16.70 -4.57 12.93
N ASP A 378 17.47 -5.64 13.13
CA ASP A 378 17.29 -6.65 14.18
C ASP A 378 18.00 -6.26 15.50
N LYS A 379 18.92 -5.29 15.45
CA LYS A 379 19.63 -4.78 16.63
C LYS A 379 18.75 -3.86 17.48
N ASP A 380 18.90 -3.87 18.80
CA ASP A 380 18.05 -3.07 19.70
C ASP A 380 18.14 -1.55 19.45
N GLU A 381 19.28 -1.04 18.98
CA GLU A 381 19.47 0.38 18.63
C GLU A 381 18.57 0.82 17.46
N TYR A 382 18.30 -0.09 16.50
CA TYR A 382 17.57 0.20 15.26
C TYR A 382 16.37 -0.73 15.03
N LYS A 383 15.88 -1.34 16.10
CA LYS A 383 14.80 -2.33 16.13
C LYS A 383 13.63 -1.92 15.23
N LEU A 384 13.33 -2.73 14.22
CA LEU A 384 12.44 -2.39 13.11
C LEU A 384 11.11 -1.77 13.57
N GLY A 385 10.44 -2.38 14.55
CA GLY A 385 9.17 -1.89 15.09
C GLY A 385 9.26 -0.48 15.68
N ASP A 386 10.36 -0.14 16.36
CA ASP A 386 10.57 1.19 16.95
C ASP A 386 10.92 2.24 15.89
N VAL A 387 11.79 1.90 14.94
CA VAL A 387 12.12 2.76 13.80
C VAL A 387 10.86 3.06 12.97
N MET A 388 9.99 2.06 12.77
CA MET A 388 8.72 2.19 12.06
C MET A 388 7.72 3.08 12.84
N ARG A 389 7.61 2.87 14.15
CA ARG A 389 6.88 3.70 15.12
C ARG A 389 7.30 5.17 15.05
N GLU A 390 8.60 5.45 15.06
CA GLU A 390 9.16 6.81 14.96
C GLU A 390 9.00 7.41 13.54
N SER A 391 9.03 6.57 12.50
CA SER A 391 8.81 7.02 11.13
C SER A 391 7.37 7.52 10.91
N LEU A 392 6.39 6.74 11.36
CA LEU A 392 4.96 7.02 11.19
C LEU A 392 4.42 8.12 12.12
N SER A 393 5.17 8.53 13.15
CA SER A 393 4.71 9.54 14.11
C SER A 393 4.56 10.95 13.53
N LEU A 394 5.18 11.22 12.37
CA LEU A 394 5.05 12.50 11.65
C LEU A 394 3.94 12.50 10.60
N ASP A 395 3.28 11.38 10.34
CA ASP A 395 2.17 11.36 9.38
C ASP A 395 0.92 12.08 9.96
N PRO A 396 0.22 12.92 9.18
CA PRO A 396 -0.93 13.67 9.65
C PRO A 396 -2.12 12.85 10.19
N ILE A 397 -2.19 11.53 9.95
CA ILE A 397 -3.20 10.63 10.52
C ILE A 397 -2.65 9.67 11.60
N ALA A 398 -1.50 9.99 12.18
CA ALA A 398 -0.91 9.25 13.30
C ALA A 398 -1.92 9.09 14.47
N PRO A 399 -1.98 7.89 15.11
CA PRO A 399 -1.25 6.67 14.78
C PRO A 399 -1.73 6.02 13.47
N VAL A 400 -0.78 5.62 12.61
CA VAL A 400 -1.08 4.97 11.32
C VAL A 400 -1.30 3.46 11.47
N LEU A 401 -0.48 2.78 12.28
CA LEU A 401 -0.64 1.35 12.59
C LEU A 401 -1.11 1.16 14.04
N TYR A 402 -1.78 0.03 14.29
CA TYR A 402 -2.11 -0.45 15.63
C TYR A 402 -0.88 -1.14 16.26
N GLU A 403 -0.63 -0.92 17.55
CA GLU A 403 0.64 -1.27 18.22
C GLU A 403 1.16 -2.70 17.98
N PRO A 404 0.33 -3.77 18.07
CA PRO A 404 0.79 -5.14 17.83
C PRO A 404 1.42 -5.39 16.45
N HIS A 405 1.21 -4.53 15.45
CA HIS A 405 1.90 -4.65 14.16
C HIS A 405 3.40 -4.30 14.26
N TYR A 406 3.85 -3.46 15.19
CA TYR A 406 5.28 -3.19 15.39
C TYR A 406 6.00 -4.43 15.96
N ASP A 407 5.35 -5.16 16.88
CA ASP A 407 5.86 -6.44 17.39
C ASP A 407 5.80 -7.54 16.33
N ALA A 408 4.75 -7.57 15.50
CA ALA A 408 4.66 -8.46 14.35
C ALA A 408 5.79 -8.21 13.34
N LEU A 409 6.14 -6.95 13.05
CA LEU A 409 7.28 -6.59 12.19
C LEU A 409 8.60 -7.14 12.75
N ASN A 410 8.86 -6.97 14.05
CA ASN A 410 10.05 -7.52 14.71
C ASN A 410 10.10 -9.06 14.61
N ARG A 411 8.98 -9.74 14.90
CA ARG A 411 8.87 -11.20 14.81
C ARG A 411 9.10 -11.72 13.39
N ARG A 412 8.49 -11.06 12.39
CA ARG A 412 8.65 -11.39 10.96
C ARG A 412 10.07 -11.13 10.47
N LEU A 413 10.73 -10.07 10.92
CA LEU A 413 12.14 -9.82 10.60
C LEU A 413 13.03 -10.99 11.06
N GLY A 414 12.84 -11.46 12.30
CA GLY A 414 13.54 -12.64 12.81
C GLY A 414 13.28 -13.91 11.99
N ILE A 415 12.06 -14.11 11.48
CA ILE A 415 11.71 -15.21 10.56
C ILE A 415 12.46 -15.07 9.23
N VAL A 416 12.51 -13.88 8.64
CA VAL A 416 13.26 -13.62 7.39
C VAL A 416 14.75 -13.90 7.59
N ILE A 417 15.37 -13.36 8.64
CA ILE A 417 16.80 -13.56 8.93
C ILE A 417 17.10 -15.05 9.14
N LYS A 418 16.23 -15.78 9.85
CA LYS A 418 16.36 -17.24 10.01
C LYS A 418 16.28 -17.98 8.67
N GLU A 419 15.41 -17.56 7.77
CA GLU A 419 15.29 -18.18 6.44
C GLU A 419 16.52 -17.89 5.56
N VAL A 420 17.10 -16.69 5.62
CA VAL A 420 18.35 -16.37 4.92
C VAL A 420 19.50 -17.21 5.47
N LYS A 421 19.65 -17.30 6.80
CA LYS A 421 20.67 -18.16 7.45
C LYS A 421 20.51 -19.62 7.01
N ARG A 422 19.28 -20.15 6.98
CA ARG A 422 18.99 -21.48 6.44
C ARG A 422 19.49 -21.64 5.00
N CYS A 423 19.20 -20.69 4.11
CA CYS A 423 19.71 -20.76 2.74
C CYS A 423 21.25 -20.79 2.68
N ILE A 424 21.94 -20.00 3.50
CA ILE A 424 23.41 -19.97 3.57
C ILE A 424 23.95 -21.33 4.09
N GLU A 425 23.36 -21.88 5.14
CA GLU A 425 23.74 -23.19 5.74
C GLU A 425 23.62 -24.38 4.77
N TYR A 426 22.71 -24.31 3.78
CA TYR A 426 22.54 -25.35 2.75
C TYR A 426 23.26 -25.04 1.43
N SER A 427 24.01 -23.94 1.33
CA SER A 427 24.79 -23.56 0.14
C SER A 427 26.26 -23.97 0.26
N GLU A 428 26.94 -24.17 -0.87
CA GLU A 428 28.38 -24.46 -0.88
C GLU A 428 29.20 -23.21 -0.50
N SER A 429 28.73 -22.02 -0.90
CA SER A 429 29.32 -20.73 -0.54
C SER A 429 28.23 -19.70 -0.20
N GLU A 430 28.52 -18.81 0.75
CA GLU A 430 27.67 -17.65 1.07
C GLU A 430 27.39 -16.78 -0.17
N SER A 431 28.32 -16.72 -1.13
CA SER A 431 28.14 -16.03 -2.42
C SER A 431 27.08 -16.65 -3.34
N ASP A 432 26.67 -17.89 -3.09
CA ASP A 432 25.59 -18.56 -3.84
C ASP A 432 24.23 -18.00 -3.45
N VAL A 433 24.09 -17.53 -2.21
CA VAL A 433 22.89 -16.90 -1.66
C VAL A 433 22.99 -15.38 -1.73
N LEU A 434 24.02 -14.80 -1.11
CA LEU A 434 24.20 -13.35 -0.98
C LEU A 434 24.89 -12.78 -2.23
N LYS A 435 24.08 -12.22 -3.13
CA LYS A 435 24.55 -11.59 -4.37
C LYS A 435 24.95 -10.14 -4.14
N ALA A 436 26.02 -9.71 -4.81
CA ALA A 436 26.32 -8.29 -5.01
C ALA A 436 25.22 -7.61 -5.83
N GLU A 437 25.17 -6.27 -5.83
CA GLU A 437 24.25 -5.54 -6.69
C GLU A 437 24.60 -5.76 -8.17
N PRO A 438 23.68 -6.27 -9.00
CA PRO A 438 23.95 -6.44 -10.42
C PRO A 438 24.15 -5.08 -11.10
N THR A 439 25.13 -4.97 -12.00
CA THR A 439 25.37 -3.75 -12.78
C THR A 439 24.66 -3.76 -14.13
N LEU A 440 24.41 -2.57 -14.69
CA LEU A 440 23.88 -2.45 -16.05
C LEU A 440 24.89 -3.02 -17.08
N ALA A 441 26.19 -2.80 -16.87
CA ALA A 441 27.25 -3.28 -17.74
C ALA A 441 27.28 -4.83 -17.84
N GLU A 442 27.18 -5.53 -16.71
CA GLU A 442 27.08 -7.01 -16.68
C GLU A 442 25.82 -7.51 -17.35
N TYR A 443 24.67 -6.89 -17.05
CA TYR A 443 23.41 -7.26 -17.71
C TYR A 443 23.51 -7.09 -19.23
N LEU A 444 24.06 -5.97 -19.72
CA LEU A 444 24.25 -5.71 -21.15
C LEU A 444 25.24 -6.68 -21.79
N ARG A 445 26.30 -7.11 -21.10
CA ARG A 445 27.17 -8.21 -21.57
C ARG A 445 26.39 -9.52 -21.68
N SER A 446 25.57 -9.86 -20.67
CA SER A 446 24.81 -11.11 -20.59
C SER A 446 23.70 -11.27 -21.65
N ILE A 447 23.34 -10.21 -22.37
CA ILE A 447 22.29 -10.26 -23.42
C ILE A 447 22.83 -10.09 -24.84
N LYS A 448 24.12 -9.78 -25.02
CA LYS A 448 24.73 -9.82 -26.35
C LYS A 448 24.81 -11.28 -26.81
N PRO A 449 24.48 -11.61 -28.07
CA PRO A 449 24.86 -12.90 -28.62
C PRO A 449 26.38 -13.02 -28.57
N HIS A 450 26.88 -14.22 -28.25
CA HIS A 450 28.25 -14.56 -28.57
C HIS A 450 28.33 -14.60 -30.10
N ASN A 451 29.08 -13.67 -30.68
CA ASN A 451 29.52 -13.76 -32.05
C ASN A 451 30.76 -14.65 -32.06
N ASP A 452 30.53 -15.96 -32.08
CA ASP A 452 31.53 -16.98 -32.41
C ASP A 452 31.56 -17.17 -33.95
#